data_AF-A0A534E3D9-F1
#
_entry.id   AF-A0A534E3D9-F1
#
_cell.length_a   1.000
_cell.length_b   1.000
_cell.length_c   1.000
_cell.angle_alpha   90.00
_cell.angle_beta   90.00
_cell.angle_gamma   90.00
#
_symmetry.space_group_name_H-M   'P 1'
#
loop_
_entity.id
_entity.type
_entity.pdbx_description
1 polymer ?
#
loop_
_entity_poly.entity_id
_entity_poly.type
_entity_poly.pdbx_seq_one_letter_code
_entity_poly.pdbx_strand_id
1 'polypeptide(L)'
;MIAWVRDVSPALARCELTHLERAAIDAQRARQQHALYVTELAALGCRIEWLPPLESQADAVFVEDTAVLVREVAVVTRPGAASRRGEVESVAAALARHLEVRRLTDPACLEGGDVLRVGRELYVGLARGPGARTNAAGIAQLGEALKPFGYAVQALALHGCLHLKSAATFIPPETLLVNPDWVDSAAFTGAAV
;
A
#
# COMPACT_ATOMS: atom_id res chain seq x y z
N MET A 1 16.85 3.68 7.72
CA MET A 1 15.68 3.17 6.95
C MET A 1 15.58 3.99 5.67
N ILE A 2 15.08 3.43 4.56
CA ILE A 2 14.84 4.18 3.31
C ILE A 2 13.33 4.44 3.20
N ALA A 3 12.95 5.67 2.86
CA ALA A 3 11.58 6.02 2.53
C ALA A 3 11.51 6.47 1.07
N TRP A 4 10.85 5.68 0.23
CA TRP A 4 10.53 6.09 -1.14
C TRP A 4 9.30 6.97 -1.12
N VAL A 5 9.40 8.14 -1.75
CA VAL A 5 8.30 9.11 -1.82
C VAL A 5 8.18 9.61 -3.26
N ARG A 6 6.99 10.05 -3.65
CA ARG A 6 6.75 10.73 -4.93
C ARG A 6 6.00 12.02 -4.67
N ASP A 7 6.34 13.06 -5.40
CA ASP A 7 5.69 14.36 -5.23
C ASP A 7 4.20 14.33 -5.61
N VAL A 8 3.45 15.29 -5.07
CA VAL A 8 2.01 15.45 -5.30
C VAL A 8 1.77 15.82 -6.76
N SER A 9 1.07 14.92 -7.47
CA SER A 9 0.66 15.13 -8.85
C SER A 9 -0.24 16.37 -8.99
N PRO A 10 -0.04 17.24 -9.99
CA PRO A 10 -1.00 18.30 -10.31
C PRO A 10 -2.39 17.74 -10.68
N ALA A 11 -2.47 16.45 -11.03
CA ALA A 11 -3.72 15.75 -11.31
C ALA A 11 -4.47 15.25 -10.06
N LEU A 12 -3.96 15.44 -8.83
CA LEU A 12 -4.49 14.86 -7.60
C LEU A 12 -6.01 15.06 -7.41
N ALA A 13 -6.58 16.18 -7.85
CA ALA A 13 -8.02 16.43 -7.77
C ALA A 13 -8.88 15.35 -8.47
N ARG A 14 -8.29 14.57 -9.38
CA ARG A 14 -8.91 13.47 -10.12
C ARG A 14 -8.60 12.08 -9.55
N CYS A 15 -8.01 12.00 -8.35
CA CYS A 15 -7.64 10.74 -7.71
C CYS A 15 -8.81 9.77 -7.59
N GLU A 16 -8.49 8.48 -7.56
CA GLU A 16 -9.48 7.43 -7.33
C GLU A 16 -10.13 7.59 -5.95
N LEU A 17 -11.43 7.32 -5.89
CA LEU A 17 -12.20 7.35 -4.65
C LEU A 17 -13.10 6.12 -4.58
N THR A 18 -13.32 5.62 -3.37
CA THR A 18 -14.32 4.58 -3.10
C THR A 18 -14.95 4.91 -1.75
N HIS A 19 -16.25 4.65 -1.60
CA HIS A 19 -17.03 4.91 -0.38
C HIS A 19 -17.20 6.38 0.05
N LEU A 20 -16.57 7.34 -0.62
CA LEU A 20 -16.65 8.77 -0.32
C LEU A 20 -17.12 9.60 -1.51
N GLU A 21 -17.86 10.67 -1.23
CA GLU A 21 -18.16 11.71 -2.23
C GLU A 21 -16.94 12.59 -2.49
N ARG A 22 -16.78 13.02 -3.74
CA ARG A 22 -15.65 13.87 -4.13
C ARG A 22 -15.80 15.26 -3.54
N ALA A 23 -14.82 15.66 -2.74
CA ALA A 23 -14.63 17.03 -2.28
C ALA A 23 -13.49 17.72 -3.05
N ALA A 24 -13.52 19.05 -3.10
CA ALA A 24 -12.43 19.82 -3.70
C ALA A 24 -11.13 19.65 -2.90
N ILE A 25 -10.04 19.32 -3.58
CA ILE A 25 -8.70 19.21 -3.00
C ILE A 25 -7.95 20.52 -3.25
N ASP A 26 -7.52 21.18 -2.18
CA ASP A 26 -6.57 22.30 -2.28
C ASP A 26 -5.18 21.73 -2.58
N ALA A 27 -4.78 21.84 -3.86
CA ALA A 27 -3.51 21.31 -4.33
C ALA A 27 -2.29 22.01 -3.73
N GLN A 28 -2.40 23.29 -3.34
CA GLN A 28 -1.30 23.99 -2.68
C GLN A 28 -1.12 23.47 -1.25
N ARG A 29 -2.24 23.33 -0.52
CA ARG A 29 -2.24 22.75 0.82
C ARG A 29 -1.74 21.30 0.81
N ALA A 30 -2.15 20.49 -0.16
CA ALA A 30 -1.68 19.11 -0.31
C ALA A 30 -0.16 19.04 -0.48
N ARG A 31 0.44 19.91 -1.31
CA ARG A 31 1.90 20.00 -1.47
C ARG A 31 2.61 20.42 -0.18
N GLN A 32 2.06 21.40 0.54
CA GLN A 32 2.60 21.83 1.83
C GLN A 32 2.57 20.70 2.86
N GLN A 33 1.46 19.97 2.96
CA GLN A 33 1.31 18.81 3.85
C GLN A 33 2.30 17.69 3.48
N HIS A 34 2.46 17.41 2.18
CA HIS A 34 3.43 16.42 1.71
C HIS A 34 4.87 16.81 2.04
N ALA A 35 5.25 18.08 1.85
CA ALA A 35 6.57 18.57 2.20
C ALA A 35 6.86 18.43 3.71
N LEU A 36 5.86 18.70 4.56
CA LEU A 36 5.97 18.47 6.00
C LEU A 36 6.14 16.98 6.32
N TYR A 37 5.32 16.10 5.72
CA TYR A 37 5.45 14.65 5.87
C TYR A 37 6.87 14.14 5.53
N VAL A 38 7.44 14.58 4.39
CA VAL A 38 8.80 14.19 4.00
C VAL A 38 9.85 14.75 4.97
N THR A 39 9.65 15.96 5.47
CA THR A 39 10.56 16.57 6.47
C THR A 39 10.56 15.77 7.77
N GLU A 40 9.38 15.35 8.26
CA GLU A 40 9.27 14.53 9.46
C GLU A 40 9.92 13.15 9.27
N LEU A 41 9.73 12.49 8.12
CA LEU A 41 10.43 11.24 7.82
C LEU A 41 11.95 11.40 7.88
N ALA A 42 12.49 12.48 7.29
CA ALA A 42 13.92 12.76 7.31
C ALA A 42 14.42 13.05 8.74
N ALA A 43 13.65 13.81 9.53
CA ALA A 43 13.97 14.10 10.94
C ALA A 43 13.98 12.83 11.82
N LEU A 44 13.15 11.84 11.49
CA LEU A 44 13.14 10.51 12.09
C LEU A 44 14.28 9.60 11.61
N GLY A 45 15.20 10.10 10.76
CA GLY A 45 16.38 9.39 10.29
C GLY A 45 16.16 8.51 9.05
N CYS A 46 15.05 8.68 8.33
CA CYS A 46 14.86 8.03 7.03
C CYS A 46 15.72 8.71 5.96
N ARG A 47 16.40 7.90 5.14
CA ARG A 47 16.95 8.38 3.87
C ARG A 47 15.81 8.49 2.87
N ILE A 48 15.54 9.70 2.39
CA ILE A 48 14.50 9.94 1.40
C ILE A 48 15.02 9.59 0.01
N GLU A 49 14.32 8.71 -0.69
CA GLU A 49 14.55 8.39 -2.10
C GLU A 49 13.36 8.89 -2.92
N TRP A 50 13.61 9.89 -3.77
CA TRP A 50 12.55 10.46 -4.62
C TRP A 50 12.34 9.61 -5.86
N LEU A 51 11.11 9.15 -6.03
CA LEU A 51 10.65 8.53 -7.26
C LEU A 51 10.41 9.61 -8.32
N PRO A 52 10.59 9.30 -9.62
CA PRO A 52 10.28 10.25 -10.69
C PRO A 52 8.83 10.75 -10.60
N PRO A 53 8.58 12.04 -10.90
CA PRO A 53 7.22 12.57 -10.92
C PRO A 53 6.40 11.92 -12.04
N LEU A 54 5.10 11.75 -11.80
CA LEU A 54 4.14 11.25 -12.78
C LEU A 54 2.93 12.18 -12.83
N GLU A 55 3.06 13.29 -13.56
CA GLU A 55 2.08 14.38 -13.54
C GLU A 55 0.69 14.01 -14.07
N SER A 56 0.61 13.00 -14.95
CA SER A 56 -0.65 12.49 -15.50
C SER A 56 -1.33 11.45 -14.61
N GLN A 57 -0.61 10.91 -13.63
CA GLN A 57 -1.11 9.90 -12.69
C GLN A 57 -1.60 10.60 -11.42
N ALA A 58 -2.92 10.65 -11.23
CA ALA A 58 -3.54 11.44 -10.15
C ALA A 58 -3.15 10.93 -8.75
N ASP A 59 -3.05 9.61 -8.61
CA ASP A 59 -2.81 8.91 -7.36
C ASP A 59 -1.31 8.62 -7.11
N ALA A 60 -0.42 9.13 -7.95
CA ALA A 60 0.99 8.74 -7.97
C ALA A 60 1.76 9.01 -6.65
N VAL A 61 1.27 9.94 -5.83
CA VAL A 61 1.80 10.22 -4.48
C VAL A 61 1.63 9.02 -3.52
N PHE A 62 0.62 8.18 -3.75
CA PHE A 62 0.30 7.01 -2.92
C PHE A 62 1.13 5.78 -3.33
N VAL A 63 2.45 5.91 -3.18
CA VAL A 63 3.44 4.91 -3.60
C VAL A 63 3.29 3.56 -2.90
N GLU A 64 2.70 3.55 -1.70
CA GLU A 64 2.43 2.37 -0.89
C GLU A 64 1.69 1.29 -1.68
N ASP A 65 0.75 1.68 -2.55
CA ASP A 65 -0.09 0.71 -3.23
C ASP A 65 0.63 -0.11 -4.31
N THR A 66 1.81 0.37 -4.74
CA THR A 66 2.54 -0.16 -5.90
C THR A 66 3.57 -1.25 -5.55
N ALA A 67 3.92 -1.41 -4.26
CA ALA A 67 4.89 -2.42 -3.83
C ALA A 67 4.70 -2.81 -2.36
N VAL A 68 4.86 -4.10 -2.07
CA VAL A 68 4.98 -4.64 -0.70
C VAL A 68 6.44 -5.02 -0.47
N LEU A 69 7.06 -4.41 0.55
CA LEU A 69 8.46 -4.67 0.88
C LEU A 69 8.56 -5.48 2.16
N VAL A 70 9.37 -6.54 2.10
CA VAL A 70 9.93 -7.19 3.28
C VAL A 70 11.45 -7.05 3.26
N ARG A 71 12.15 -7.58 4.27
CA ARG A 71 13.60 -7.40 4.39
C ARG A 71 14.36 -7.94 3.17
N GLU A 72 13.88 -9.05 2.61
CA GLU A 72 14.59 -9.82 1.59
C GLU A 72 14.18 -9.46 0.15
N VAL A 73 12.94 -9.01 -0.06
CA VAL A 73 12.35 -8.86 -1.39
C VAL A 73 11.35 -7.72 -1.45
N ALA A 74 11.26 -7.09 -2.62
CA ALA A 74 10.16 -6.21 -2.99
C ALA A 74 9.21 -6.95 -3.93
N VAL A 75 7.94 -7.06 -3.55
CA VAL A 75 6.87 -7.58 -4.42
C VAL A 75 6.13 -6.40 -5.01
N VAL A 76 6.44 -6.09 -6.26
CA VAL A 76 5.77 -5.05 -7.04
C VAL A 76 4.36 -5.54 -7.37
N THR A 77 3.38 -4.73 -7.00
CA THR A 77 1.96 -5.08 -7.05
C THR A 77 1.38 -4.88 -8.45
N ARG A 78 0.09 -5.20 -8.60
CA ARG A 78 -0.69 -4.89 -9.79
C ARG A 78 -1.98 -4.21 -9.33
N PRO A 79 -2.04 -2.86 -9.29
CA PRO A 79 -3.19 -2.15 -8.79
C PRO A 79 -4.49 -2.59 -9.47
N GLY A 80 -5.54 -2.77 -8.66
CA GLY A 80 -6.87 -3.12 -9.14
C GLY A 80 -7.48 -1.99 -9.96
N ALA A 81 -7.24 -0.74 -9.56
CA ALA A 81 -7.57 0.44 -10.35
C ALA A 81 -6.68 0.52 -11.60
N ALA A 82 -7.28 0.37 -12.79
CA ALA A 82 -6.54 0.34 -14.05
C ALA A 82 -5.79 1.65 -14.33
N SER A 83 -6.35 2.78 -13.91
CA SER A 83 -5.73 4.12 -13.98
C SER A 83 -4.35 4.14 -13.31
N ARG A 84 -4.19 3.43 -12.19
CA ARG A 84 -2.99 3.43 -11.35
C ARG A 84 -1.88 2.49 -11.80
N ARG A 85 -2.12 1.62 -12.79
CA ARG A 85 -1.11 0.64 -13.24
C ARG A 85 0.13 1.28 -13.86
N GLY A 86 0.02 2.51 -14.36
CA GLY A 86 1.16 3.28 -14.87
C GLY A 86 2.14 3.77 -13.79
N GLU A 87 1.77 3.67 -12.51
CA GLU A 87 2.62 4.11 -11.39
C GLU A 87 3.75 3.12 -11.07
N VAL A 88 3.56 1.85 -11.45
CA VAL A 88 4.27 0.66 -10.95
C VAL A 88 5.71 0.58 -11.46
N GLU A 89 5.96 0.84 -12.74
CA GLU A 89 7.27 0.58 -13.36
C GLU A 89 8.39 1.43 -12.77
N SER A 90 8.12 2.70 -12.50
CA SER A 90 9.14 3.59 -11.90
C SER A 90 9.47 3.20 -10.45
N VAL A 91 8.51 2.64 -9.72
CA VAL A 91 8.74 2.09 -8.38
C VAL A 91 9.59 0.82 -8.47
N ALA A 92 9.24 -0.10 -9.38
CA ALA A 92 10.01 -1.31 -9.61
C ALA A 92 11.47 -1.01 -9.96
N ALA A 93 11.72 -0.05 -10.84
CA ALA A 93 13.06 0.37 -11.24
C ALA A 93 13.86 0.96 -10.06
N ALA A 94 13.23 1.76 -9.20
CA ALA A 94 13.88 2.30 -8.01
C ALA A 94 14.22 1.20 -6.98
N LEU A 95 13.29 0.28 -6.74
CA LEU A 95 13.47 -0.82 -5.79
C LEU A 95 14.52 -1.84 -6.23
N ALA A 96 14.63 -2.11 -7.53
CA ALA A 96 15.60 -3.06 -8.10
C ALA A 96 17.07 -2.67 -7.82
N ARG A 97 17.33 -1.42 -7.42
CA ARG A 97 18.65 -0.95 -7.00
C ARG A 97 19.04 -1.41 -5.59
N HIS A 98 18.09 -1.95 -4.83
CA HIS A 98 18.24 -2.26 -3.41
C HIS A 98 17.81 -3.68 -3.04
N LEU A 99 16.79 -4.22 -3.72
CA LEU A 99 16.18 -5.51 -3.40
C LEU A 99 15.95 -6.34 -4.67
N GLU A 100 15.87 -7.65 -4.52
CA GLU A 100 15.24 -8.51 -5.54
C GLU A 100 13.80 -8.02 -5.75
N VAL A 101 13.39 -7.89 -7.01
CA VAL A 101 12.04 -7.47 -7.38
C VAL A 101 11.28 -8.66 -7.95
N ARG A 102 10.19 -9.03 -7.29
CA ARG A 102 9.16 -9.96 -7.79
C ARG A 102 7.94 -9.17 -8.25
N ARG A 103 7.18 -9.70 -9.19
CA ARG A 103 6.03 -9.00 -9.80
C ARG A 103 4.80 -9.87 -9.75
N LEU A 104 3.68 -9.26 -9.37
CA LEU A 104 2.36 -9.87 -9.56
C LEU A 104 1.97 -9.81 -11.05
N THR A 105 1.32 -10.87 -11.53
CA THR A 105 0.91 -11.01 -12.93
C THR A 105 -0.58 -11.36 -13.02
N ASP A 106 -1.19 -11.12 -14.20
CA ASP A 106 -2.58 -11.47 -14.44
C ASP A 106 -2.91 -12.93 -14.01
N PRO A 107 -4.06 -13.18 -13.35
CA PRO A 107 -5.17 -12.25 -13.10
C PRO A 107 -5.08 -11.52 -11.73
N ALA A 108 -3.90 -11.43 -11.11
CA ALA A 108 -3.75 -10.80 -9.81
C ALA A 108 -4.11 -9.30 -9.84
N CYS A 109 -4.81 -8.88 -8.79
CA CYS A 109 -4.92 -7.49 -8.38
C CYS A 109 -4.56 -7.42 -6.90
N LEU A 110 -3.69 -6.48 -6.54
CA LEU A 110 -3.33 -6.19 -5.16
C LEU A 110 -2.85 -4.75 -5.06
N GLU A 111 -3.27 -4.05 -4.00
CA GLU A 111 -2.76 -2.74 -3.62
C GLU A 111 -2.14 -2.84 -2.23
N GLY A 112 -0.95 -2.28 -2.04
CA GLY A 112 -0.20 -2.33 -0.77
C GLY A 112 -0.93 -1.73 0.43
N GLY A 113 -1.91 -0.85 0.24
CA GLY A 113 -2.84 -0.39 1.27
C GLY A 113 -3.62 -1.53 1.94
N ASP A 114 -3.89 -2.62 1.21
CA ASP A 114 -4.55 -3.81 1.77
C ASP A 114 -3.62 -4.72 2.57
N VAL A 115 -2.31 -4.45 2.59
CA VAL A 115 -1.33 -5.34 3.20
C VAL A 115 -0.81 -4.75 4.51
N LEU A 116 -1.19 -5.39 5.60
CA LEU A 116 -0.73 -5.08 6.95
C LEU A 116 0.26 -6.16 7.42
N ARG A 117 1.48 -5.75 7.78
CA ARG A 117 2.51 -6.66 8.27
C ARG A 117 2.68 -6.56 9.78
N VAL A 118 2.59 -7.71 10.46
CA VAL A 118 2.95 -7.90 11.88
C VAL A 118 4.05 -8.95 11.96
N GLY A 119 5.30 -8.51 12.12
CA GLY A 119 6.45 -9.43 12.12
C GLY A 119 6.56 -10.21 10.80
N ARG A 120 6.38 -11.54 10.87
CA ARG A 120 6.39 -12.46 9.70
C ARG A 120 4.98 -12.80 9.19
N GLU A 121 3.95 -12.26 9.80
CA GLU A 121 2.56 -12.41 9.36
C GLU A 121 2.14 -11.20 8.53
N LEU A 122 1.51 -11.44 7.38
CA LEU A 122 0.89 -10.41 6.55
C LEU A 122 -0.61 -10.67 6.46
N TYR A 123 -1.40 -9.77 7.00
CA TYR A 123 -2.84 -9.74 6.83
C TYR A 123 -3.17 -8.95 5.58
N VAL A 124 -4.02 -9.50 4.73
CA VAL A 124 -4.36 -8.91 3.43
C VAL A 124 -5.85 -8.76 3.27
N GLY A 125 -6.29 -7.52 3.07
CA GLY A 125 -7.67 -7.19 2.75
C GLY A 125 -8.15 -7.88 1.48
N LEU A 126 -9.25 -8.62 1.58
CA LEU A 126 -9.95 -9.20 0.44
C LEU A 126 -11.24 -8.41 0.20
N ALA A 127 -11.21 -7.54 -0.80
CA ALA A 127 -12.41 -6.85 -1.27
C ALA A 127 -13.30 -7.81 -2.09
N ARG A 128 -14.61 -7.72 -1.90
CA ARG A 128 -15.61 -8.51 -2.65
C ARG A 128 -16.25 -7.65 -3.74
N GLY A 129 -16.36 -8.21 -4.95
CA GLY A 129 -17.13 -7.63 -6.05
C GLY A 129 -16.29 -7.02 -7.19
N PRO A 130 -16.95 -6.52 -8.25
CA PRO A 130 -16.29 -5.87 -9.38
C PRO A 130 -15.52 -4.62 -8.94
N GLY A 131 -14.31 -4.41 -9.46
CA GLY A 131 -13.49 -3.24 -9.12
C GLY A 131 -12.71 -3.37 -7.79
N ALA A 132 -12.66 -4.57 -7.20
CA ALA A 132 -11.83 -4.86 -6.03
C ALA A 132 -10.36 -4.46 -6.25
N ARG A 133 -9.79 -3.72 -5.26
CA ARG A 133 -8.37 -3.32 -5.26
C ARG A 133 -7.44 -4.53 -5.12
N THR A 134 -7.82 -5.45 -4.23
CA THR A 134 -7.10 -6.70 -3.98
C THR A 134 -8.03 -7.91 -4.14
N ASN A 135 -7.57 -8.92 -4.89
CA ASN A 135 -8.31 -10.15 -5.18
C ASN A 135 -7.56 -11.40 -4.69
N ALA A 136 -8.25 -12.55 -4.66
CA ALA A 136 -7.69 -13.81 -4.18
C ALA A 136 -6.43 -14.25 -4.96
N ALA A 137 -6.35 -13.96 -6.26
CA ALA A 137 -5.16 -14.27 -7.06
C ALA A 137 -3.95 -13.42 -6.65
N GLY A 138 -4.14 -12.15 -6.31
CA GLY A 138 -3.10 -11.28 -5.78
C GLY A 138 -2.61 -11.72 -4.41
N ILE A 139 -3.52 -12.11 -3.52
CA ILE A 139 -3.17 -12.67 -2.21
C ILE A 139 -2.35 -13.95 -2.37
N ALA A 140 -2.79 -14.87 -3.24
CA ALA A 140 -2.09 -16.13 -3.48
C ALA A 140 -0.68 -15.91 -4.05
N GLN A 141 -0.53 -15.04 -5.06
CA GLN A 141 0.77 -14.73 -5.63
C GLN A 141 1.69 -14.00 -4.63
N LEU A 142 1.17 -13.12 -3.77
CA LEU A 142 1.94 -12.51 -2.69
C LEU A 142 2.44 -13.59 -1.71
N GLY A 143 1.58 -14.52 -1.32
CA GLY A 143 1.94 -15.67 -0.49
C GLY A 143 3.09 -16.48 -1.08
N GLU A 144 2.98 -16.90 -2.34
CA GLU A 144 4.04 -17.65 -3.02
C GLU A 144 5.34 -16.84 -3.17
N ALA A 145 5.24 -15.53 -3.42
CA ALA A 145 6.40 -14.66 -3.51
C ALA A 145 7.16 -14.51 -2.18
N LEU A 146 6.47 -14.58 -1.03
CA LEU A 146 7.07 -14.37 0.28
C LEU A 146 7.39 -15.66 1.05
N LYS A 147 6.76 -16.79 0.68
CA LYS A 147 6.95 -18.10 1.29
C LYS A 147 8.42 -18.56 1.40
N PRO A 148 9.31 -18.37 0.40
CA PRO A 148 10.73 -18.74 0.53
C PRO A 148 11.46 -18.01 1.65
N PHE A 149 10.95 -16.85 2.06
CA PHE A 149 11.54 -16.04 3.11
C PHE A 149 10.88 -16.27 4.47
N GLY A 150 9.92 -17.20 4.59
CA GLY A 150 9.28 -17.58 5.85
C GLY A 150 8.25 -16.56 6.35
N TYR A 151 7.56 -15.87 5.44
CA TYR A 151 6.38 -15.08 5.79
C TYR A 151 5.10 -15.87 5.49
N ALA A 152 4.08 -15.65 6.31
CA ALA A 152 2.73 -16.16 6.09
C ALA A 152 1.80 -15.04 5.67
N VAL A 153 0.81 -15.37 4.83
CA VAL A 153 -0.16 -14.42 4.28
C VAL A 153 -1.58 -14.92 4.58
N GLN A 154 -2.37 -14.11 5.26
CA GLN A 154 -3.74 -14.41 5.65
C GLN A 154 -4.71 -13.40 5.04
N ALA A 155 -5.73 -13.90 4.34
CA ALA A 155 -6.80 -13.05 3.81
C ALA A 155 -7.80 -12.66 4.92
N LEU A 156 -8.17 -11.39 4.97
CA LEU A 156 -9.23 -10.86 5.84
C LEU A 156 -10.37 -10.29 5.01
N ALA A 157 -11.61 -10.58 5.40
CA ALA A 157 -12.76 -9.92 4.80
C ALA A 157 -12.83 -8.47 5.27
N LEU A 158 -13.08 -7.55 4.33
CA LEU A 158 -13.25 -6.13 4.60
C LEU A 158 -14.68 -5.67 4.34
N HIS A 159 -15.14 -4.69 5.10
CA HIS A 159 -16.41 -4.00 4.87
C HIS A 159 -16.27 -2.49 5.12
N GLY A 160 -16.97 -1.69 4.31
CA GLY A 160 -17.12 -0.24 4.56
C GLY A 160 -15.86 0.62 4.44
N CYS A 161 -14.74 0.07 3.96
CA CYS A 161 -13.47 0.80 3.81
C CYS A 161 -12.77 0.44 2.48
N LEU A 162 -11.89 1.35 2.02
CA LEU A 162 -11.18 1.19 0.75
C LEU A 162 -10.11 0.09 0.81
N HIS A 163 -9.30 0.11 1.87
CA HIS A 163 -8.22 -0.85 2.09
C HIS A 163 -8.16 -1.30 3.55
N LEU A 164 -7.53 -2.45 3.83
CA LEU A 164 -7.31 -2.93 5.20
C LEU A 164 -6.66 -1.87 6.09
N LYS A 165 -5.66 -1.14 5.61
CA LYS A 165 -4.98 -0.10 6.42
C LYS A 165 -5.79 1.18 6.66
N SER A 166 -6.96 1.31 6.03
CA SER A 166 -7.96 2.30 6.45
C SER A 166 -8.63 1.90 7.78
N ALA A 167 -8.72 0.60 8.06
CA ALA A 167 -9.37 0.05 9.25
C ALA A 167 -8.37 -0.38 10.33
N ALA A 168 -7.14 -0.75 9.98
CA ALA A 168 -6.17 -1.23 10.96
C ALA A 168 -4.73 -0.79 10.68
N THR A 169 -3.96 -0.52 11.72
CA THR A 169 -2.51 -0.30 11.59
C THR A 169 -1.75 -0.87 12.78
N PHE A 170 -0.53 -1.32 12.52
CA PHE A 170 0.32 -1.92 13.54
C PHE A 170 1.33 -0.90 14.03
N ILE A 171 1.38 -0.71 15.34
CA ILE A 171 2.34 0.11 16.05
C ILE A 171 3.25 -0.85 16.82
N PRO A 172 4.48 -1.11 16.32
CA PRO A 172 5.39 -2.02 16.98
C PRO A 172 5.72 -1.60 18.43
N PRO A 173 6.03 -2.55 19.32
CA PRO A 173 6.25 -3.97 19.02
C PRO A 173 4.99 -4.85 19.07
N GLU A 174 3.87 -4.39 19.62
CA GLU A 174 2.77 -5.29 19.99
C GLU A 174 1.36 -4.70 19.88
N THR A 175 1.21 -3.42 19.52
CA THR A 175 -0.09 -2.74 19.51
C THR A 175 -0.70 -2.76 18.12
N LEU A 176 -1.93 -3.26 18.00
CA LEU A 176 -2.73 -3.14 16.80
C LEU A 176 -3.88 -2.14 17.02
N LEU A 177 -3.91 -1.05 16.26
CA LEU A 177 -5.06 -0.15 16.23
C LEU A 177 -6.06 -0.66 15.20
N VAL A 178 -7.30 -0.93 15.62
CA VAL A 178 -8.36 -1.51 14.75
C VAL A 178 -9.66 -0.73 14.87
N ASN A 179 -10.32 -0.50 13.75
CA ASN A 179 -11.71 -0.10 13.66
C ASN A 179 -12.59 -1.36 13.49
N PRO A 180 -13.28 -1.81 14.56
CA PRO A 180 -14.07 -3.05 14.53
C PRO A 180 -15.30 -2.96 13.62
N ASP A 181 -15.72 -1.76 13.21
CA ASP A 181 -16.86 -1.57 12.31
C ASP A 181 -16.51 -1.91 10.85
N TRP A 182 -15.23 -2.10 10.52
CA TRP A 182 -14.75 -2.34 9.15
C TRP A 182 -13.95 -3.64 8.97
N VAL A 183 -13.46 -4.22 10.06
CA VAL A 183 -12.75 -5.51 10.06
C VAL A 183 -12.93 -6.19 11.42
N ASP A 184 -13.09 -7.52 11.43
CA ASP A 184 -13.17 -8.31 12.65
C ASP A 184 -11.80 -8.33 13.37
N SER A 185 -11.73 -7.73 14.55
CA SER A 185 -10.52 -7.71 15.37
C SER A 185 -10.04 -9.09 15.78
N ALA A 186 -10.94 -10.07 15.93
CA ALA A 186 -10.57 -11.45 16.28
C ALA A 186 -9.82 -12.17 15.15
N ALA A 187 -9.83 -11.62 13.93
CA ALA A 187 -9.14 -12.20 12.80
C ALA A 187 -7.61 -11.98 12.84
N PHE A 188 -7.12 -11.06 13.68
CA PHE A 188 -5.70 -10.82 13.90
C PHE A 188 -5.17 -11.74 15.01
N THR A 189 -4.49 -12.81 14.60
CA THR A 189 -4.00 -13.87 15.49
C THR A 189 -2.57 -13.66 16.03
N GLY A 190 -1.85 -12.66 15.52
CA GLY A 190 -0.41 -12.45 15.76
C GLY A 190 -0.03 -11.19 16.54
N ALA A 191 -0.99 -10.36 16.98
CA ALA A 191 -0.76 -9.16 17.78
C ALA A 191 -1.79 -9.04 18.91
N ALA A 192 -1.44 -8.34 19.99
CA ALA A 192 -2.44 -7.89 20.96
C ALA A 192 -3.23 -6.74 20.32
N VAL A 193 -4.55 -6.86 20.31
CA VAL A 193 -5.49 -5.85 19.81
C VAL A 193 -5.96 -4.98 20.97
#